data_AF-A0A3C7Z800-F1
#
_entry.id   AF-A0A3C7Z800-F1
#
_cell.length_a   1.000
_cell.length_b   1.000
_cell.length_c   1.000
_cell.angle_alpha   90.00
_cell.angle_beta   90.00
_cell.angle_gamma   90.00
#
_symmetry.space_group_name_H-M   'P 1'
#
loop_
_entity.id
_entity.type
_entity.pdbx_description
1 polymer ?
#
loop_
_entity_poly.entity_id
_entity_poly.type
_entity_poly.pdbx_seq_one_letter_code
_entity_poly.pdbx_strand_id
1 'polypeptide(L)'
;ANDTVCLQTLANCGSGDAMTVGTIDGQTKSADGAVISGSSIYLQTADATHPGLVSTGAQTIAGVKTFSDTVNLVKSLNVAGGVNVSGYATSETSNTYTGQYTKIANCTITDAYKVCRSQAVAVGTRDGATNPGRATIDWRVQQNALGSEPLVNVEITDTNGNVDANDFVAVSNVTGSQSSVDLYFKIDDNYRQYAISPLVNVQYGDTWNYQATTWLSTQGFVASVPSGTQTTGVDARIVAATLTTKGTATLQGNLTGTTASFTGKVNLGTAGTTAGQLGLASTGAGSVTLTTAAQTANRTITIPAVTGDDTVCLQNLGNCAGGSGGVGTSGTVTAG
;
A
#
# COMPACT_ATOMS: atom_id res chain seq x y z
N ALA A 1 52.22 -27.47 37.91
CA ALA A 1 51.36 -27.50 39.11
C ALA A 1 49.97 -27.09 38.65
N ASN A 2 48.93 -27.76 39.14
CA ASN A 2 47.56 -27.28 38.93
C ASN A 2 47.27 -26.33 40.09
N ASP A 3 47.14 -25.04 39.79
CA ASP A 3 46.74 -24.06 40.79
C ASP A 3 45.22 -24.14 40.97
N THR A 4 44.77 -24.34 42.22
CA THR A 4 43.35 -24.48 42.57
C THR A 4 42.81 -23.15 43.07
N VAL A 5 41.78 -22.62 42.43
CA VAL A 5 41.02 -21.46 42.93
C VAL A 5 40.04 -21.94 44.01
N CYS A 6 40.24 -21.49 45.25
CA CYS A 6 39.41 -21.82 46.40
C CYS A 6 38.37 -20.72 46.66
N LEU A 7 37.09 -21.02 46.42
CA LEU A 7 35.95 -20.15 46.74
C LEU A 7 35.45 -20.46 48.17
N GLN A 8 35.19 -19.42 48.96
CA GLN A 8 35.08 -19.43 50.44
C GLN A 8 33.96 -20.31 51.07
N THR A 9 33.18 -21.05 50.29
CA THR A 9 32.00 -21.79 50.80
C THR A 9 32.17 -23.32 50.83
N LEU A 10 33.29 -23.88 50.37
CA LEU A 10 33.53 -25.33 50.47
C LEU A 10 34.50 -25.66 51.59
N ALA A 11 34.10 -26.55 52.50
CA ALA A 11 34.88 -27.05 53.65
C ALA A 11 36.20 -27.78 53.27
N ASN A 12 36.48 -27.92 51.97
CA ASN A 12 37.61 -28.66 51.42
C ASN A 12 38.79 -27.74 51.06
N CYS A 13 38.61 -26.43 51.18
CA CYS A 13 39.69 -25.47 51.05
C CYS A 13 40.47 -25.50 52.37
N GLY A 14 41.52 -26.32 52.45
CA GLY A 14 42.56 -26.15 53.48
C GLY A 14 43.06 -24.70 53.48
N SER A 15 43.70 -24.27 54.57
CA SER A 15 44.06 -22.89 55.00
C SER A 15 44.76 -21.92 54.00
N GLY A 16 44.45 -21.97 52.72
CA GLY A 16 44.89 -21.05 51.68
C GLY A 16 43.93 -19.87 51.54
N ASP A 17 44.47 -18.77 51.02
CA ASP A 17 43.75 -17.50 50.87
C ASP A 17 42.52 -17.67 49.98
N ALA A 18 41.34 -17.56 50.59
CA ALA A 18 40.06 -17.70 49.90
C ALA A 18 39.84 -16.54 48.94
N MET A 19 39.47 -16.84 47.70
CA MET A 19 39.03 -15.82 46.75
C MET A 19 37.57 -15.47 47.03
N THR A 20 37.27 -14.18 47.17
CA THR A 20 35.90 -13.66 47.31
C THR A 20 35.46 -12.97 46.01
N VAL A 21 34.15 -12.81 45.82
CA VAL A 21 33.60 -12.01 44.71
C VAL A 21 33.31 -10.61 45.24
N GLY A 22 34.00 -9.62 44.68
CA GLY A 22 33.78 -8.22 45.00
C GLY A 22 32.49 -7.67 44.39
N THR A 23 32.07 -6.48 44.83
CA THR A 23 30.92 -5.79 44.24
C THR A 23 31.14 -5.52 42.75
N ILE A 24 30.12 -5.74 41.92
CA ILE A 24 30.17 -5.43 40.48
C ILE A 24 30.62 -3.98 40.28
N ASP A 25 31.54 -3.76 39.34
CA ASP A 25 32.14 -2.45 39.05
C ASP A 25 32.83 -1.77 40.25
N GLY A 26 33.19 -2.52 41.30
CA GLY A 26 33.90 -2.01 42.48
C GLY A 26 35.37 -1.62 42.24
N GLN A 27 35.87 -1.84 41.03
CA GLN A 27 37.22 -1.50 40.57
C GLN A 27 37.15 -0.79 39.22
N THR A 28 38.20 -0.03 38.87
CA THR A 28 38.35 0.54 37.52
C THR A 28 38.19 -0.53 36.45
N LYS A 29 37.43 -0.22 35.39
CA LYS A 29 37.14 -1.15 34.29
C LYS A 29 38.42 -1.69 33.65
N SER A 30 38.43 -3.01 33.42
CA SER A 30 39.50 -3.76 32.79
C SER A 30 39.14 -4.09 31.35
N ALA A 31 40.16 -4.14 30.49
CA ALA A 31 40.00 -4.64 29.11
C ALA A 31 39.59 -6.12 29.06
N ASP A 32 39.77 -6.86 30.16
CA ASP A 32 39.42 -8.28 30.27
C ASP A 32 38.01 -8.52 30.86
N GLY A 33 37.29 -7.47 31.24
CA GLY A 33 35.92 -7.53 31.80
C GLY A 33 35.82 -8.01 33.25
N ALA A 34 36.97 -8.32 33.87
CA ALA A 34 37.09 -8.54 35.31
C ALA A 34 38.48 -8.11 35.80
N VAL A 35 38.57 -7.80 37.09
CA VAL A 35 39.83 -7.46 37.78
C VAL A 35 40.02 -8.41 38.96
N ILE A 36 41.23 -8.96 39.12
CA ILE A 36 41.64 -9.59 40.38
C ILE A 36 42.42 -8.55 41.19
N SER A 37 41.99 -8.28 42.41
CA SER A 37 42.66 -7.36 43.33
C SER A 37 42.68 -7.96 44.74
N GLY A 38 43.87 -8.19 45.27
CA GLY A 38 44.06 -9.01 46.47
C GLY A 38 43.45 -10.39 46.31
N SER A 39 42.71 -10.84 47.32
CA SER A 39 41.98 -12.13 47.29
C SER A 39 40.55 -11.97 46.77
N SER A 40 40.30 -11.06 45.82
CA SER A 40 38.95 -10.82 45.29
C SER A 40 38.93 -10.73 43.77
N ILE A 41 37.93 -11.37 43.14
CA ILE A 41 37.57 -11.15 41.74
C ILE A 41 36.43 -10.13 41.66
N TYR A 42 36.60 -9.10 40.84
CA TYR A 42 35.60 -8.09 40.57
C TYR A 42 35.11 -8.29 39.14
N LEU A 43 33.88 -8.75 38.99
CA LEU A 43 33.21 -8.78 37.69
C LEU A 43 32.75 -7.36 37.33
N GLN A 44 32.77 -7.03 36.04
CA GLN A 44 32.48 -5.68 35.58
C GLN A 44 31.40 -5.70 34.52
N THR A 45 30.63 -4.62 34.43
CA THR A 45 29.64 -4.46 33.36
C THR A 45 30.32 -4.14 32.04
N ALA A 46 29.72 -4.54 30.92
CA ALA A 46 30.18 -4.12 29.60
C ALA A 46 29.90 -2.62 29.38
N ASP A 47 30.78 -1.96 28.61
CA ASP A 47 30.54 -0.63 28.04
C ASP A 47 31.09 -0.53 26.60
N ALA A 48 31.23 0.71 26.11
CA ALA A 48 31.69 0.97 24.75
C ALA A 48 33.13 0.49 24.48
N THR A 49 33.99 0.42 25.49
CA THR A 49 35.42 0.12 25.35
C THR A 49 35.88 -1.10 26.15
N HIS A 50 35.06 -1.63 27.06
CA HIS A 50 35.39 -2.78 27.89
C HIS A 50 34.32 -3.88 27.79
N PRO A 51 34.73 -5.15 27.65
CA PRO A 51 33.80 -6.28 27.76
C PRO A 51 33.30 -6.44 29.21
N GLY A 52 32.25 -7.23 29.42
CA GLY A 52 31.73 -7.50 30.75
C GLY A 52 30.29 -8.04 30.77
N LEU A 53 29.69 -8.02 31.95
CA LEU A 53 28.31 -8.44 32.22
C LEU A 53 27.28 -7.45 31.67
N VAL A 54 26.08 -7.94 31.33
CA VAL A 54 24.91 -7.11 31.06
C VAL A 54 24.20 -6.78 32.38
N SER A 55 23.85 -5.50 32.59
CA SER A 55 23.22 -5.04 33.83
C SER A 55 21.80 -4.51 33.62
N THR A 56 21.13 -4.15 34.71
CA THR A 56 19.80 -3.52 34.70
C THR A 56 19.83 -2.03 34.37
N GLY A 57 21.02 -1.42 34.34
CA GLY A 57 21.20 -0.02 33.98
C GLY A 57 21.21 0.21 32.46
N ALA A 58 21.33 1.48 32.06
CA ALA A 58 21.62 1.80 30.67
C ALA A 58 23.01 1.23 30.31
N GLN A 59 23.09 0.50 29.21
CA GLN A 59 24.32 -0.13 28.79
C GLN A 59 24.61 0.13 27.32
N THR A 60 25.87 0.44 27.02
CA THR A 60 26.39 0.45 25.65
C THR A 60 27.09 -0.86 25.39
N ILE A 61 26.64 -1.59 24.38
CA ILE A 61 27.24 -2.86 23.96
C ILE A 61 27.89 -2.63 22.59
N ALA A 62 29.21 -2.44 22.57
CA ALA A 62 29.96 -2.16 21.33
C ALA A 62 30.25 -3.41 20.50
N GLY A 63 30.56 -3.23 19.21
CA GLY A 63 30.82 -4.28 18.23
C GLY A 63 29.55 -4.98 17.74
N VAL A 64 29.66 -5.78 16.66
CA VAL A 64 28.53 -6.53 16.09
C VAL A 64 27.96 -7.48 17.14
N LYS A 65 26.63 -7.55 17.21
CA LYS A 65 25.90 -8.51 18.06
C LYS A 65 25.00 -9.38 17.20
N THR A 66 25.02 -10.67 17.50
CA THR A 66 24.15 -11.66 16.88
C THR A 66 23.25 -12.21 17.97
N PHE A 67 21.94 -11.96 17.85
CA PHE A 67 20.93 -12.62 18.66
C PHE A 67 20.37 -13.77 17.81
N SER A 68 20.54 -15.02 18.27
CA SER A 68 20.12 -16.21 17.52
C SER A 68 18.60 -16.41 17.44
N ASP A 69 17.85 -15.56 18.15
CA ASP A 69 16.40 -15.60 18.24
C ASP A 69 15.85 -14.16 18.34
N THR A 70 14.54 -14.05 18.49
CA THR A 70 13.74 -12.84 18.53
C THR A 70 14.18 -11.89 19.65
N VAL A 71 14.39 -10.63 19.28
CA VAL A 71 14.65 -9.54 20.23
C VAL A 71 13.33 -8.87 20.61
N ASN A 72 12.82 -9.16 21.81
CA ASN A 72 11.61 -8.54 22.34
C ASN A 72 11.93 -7.22 23.05
N LEU A 73 11.49 -6.09 22.48
CA LEU A 73 11.67 -4.76 23.04
C LEU A 73 10.37 -4.28 23.70
N VAL A 74 10.43 -3.86 24.96
CA VAL A 74 9.25 -3.45 25.76
C VAL A 74 8.81 -2.00 25.48
N LYS A 75 9.64 -1.23 24.79
CA LYS A 75 9.37 0.17 24.41
C LYS A 75 9.65 0.37 22.92
N SER A 76 10.47 1.36 22.57
CA SER A 76 10.79 1.71 21.19
C SER A 76 12.18 1.21 20.78
N LEU A 77 12.32 0.84 19.51
CA LEU A 77 13.61 0.70 18.84
C LEU A 77 13.97 2.04 18.16
N ASN A 78 15.14 2.58 18.48
CA ASN A 78 15.72 3.73 17.77
C ASN A 78 17.01 3.28 17.09
N VAL A 79 17.07 3.35 15.75
CA VAL A 79 18.24 2.95 14.95
C VAL A 79 18.78 4.19 14.24
N ALA A 80 20.02 4.55 14.53
CA ALA A 80 20.66 5.72 13.92
C ALA A 80 21.02 5.54 12.44
N GLY A 81 21.11 4.29 11.97
CA GLY A 81 21.33 3.93 10.57
C GLY A 81 20.11 3.23 9.94
N GLY A 82 20.33 2.57 8.80
CA GLY A 82 19.28 1.77 8.15
C GLY A 82 18.96 0.49 8.91
N VAL A 83 17.69 0.08 8.89
CA VAL A 83 17.27 -1.27 9.29
C VAL A 83 17.27 -2.14 8.04
N ASN A 84 18.16 -3.12 7.99
CA ASN A 84 18.05 -4.20 7.01
C ASN A 84 16.97 -5.16 7.51
N VAL A 85 15.72 -4.83 7.21
CA VAL A 85 14.61 -5.77 7.35
C VAL A 85 14.79 -6.79 6.24
N SER A 86 14.86 -8.08 6.57
CA SER A 86 14.73 -9.15 5.60
C SER A 86 13.31 -9.10 5.01
N GLY A 87 13.04 -8.12 4.17
CA GLY A 87 11.91 -8.12 3.25
C GLY A 87 12.12 -9.22 2.22
N TYR A 88 11.06 -9.54 1.49
CA TYR A 88 11.16 -10.46 0.37
C TYR A 88 11.98 -9.81 -0.74
N ALA A 89 13.00 -10.47 -1.27
CA ALA A 89 13.66 -10.07 -2.51
C ALA A 89 13.67 -11.26 -3.47
N THR A 90 13.25 -11.07 -4.71
CA THR A 90 13.45 -12.09 -5.74
C THR A 90 14.93 -12.22 -6.06
N SER A 91 15.36 -13.40 -6.49
CA SER A 91 16.53 -13.49 -7.37
C SER A 91 16.31 -12.64 -8.63
N GLU A 92 17.37 -12.28 -9.33
CA GLU A 92 17.29 -11.63 -10.64
C GLU A 92 16.34 -12.43 -11.56
N THR A 93 15.28 -11.77 -12.04
CA THR A 93 14.33 -12.42 -12.94
C THR A 93 14.94 -12.58 -14.32
N SER A 94 14.46 -13.56 -15.08
CA SER A 94 14.88 -13.79 -16.47
C SER A 94 13.66 -14.13 -17.32
N ASN A 95 13.85 -14.25 -18.62
CA ASN A 95 12.80 -14.65 -19.57
C ASN A 95 12.12 -15.98 -19.17
N THR A 96 12.82 -16.84 -18.43
CA THR A 96 12.27 -18.11 -17.93
C THR A 96 11.19 -17.89 -16.86
N TYR A 97 11.29 -16.81 -16.09
CA TYR A 97 10.41 -16.55 -14.94
C TYR A 97 9.28 -15.57 -15.25
N THR A 98 9.30 -14.88 -16.39
CA THR A 98 8.19 -14.01 -16.81
C THR A 98 6.88 -14.80 -16.86
N GLY A 99 5.85 -14.27 -16.22
CA GLY A 99 4.54 -14.90 -16.06
C GLY A 99 4.44 -15.90 -14.91
N GLN A 100 5.55 -16.27 -14.27
CA GLN A 100 5.56 -17.11 -13.07
C GLN A 100 5.20 -16.28 -11.82
N TYR A 101 4.92 -16.98 -10.73
CA TYR A 101 4.57 -16.38 -9.45
C TYR A 101 5.62 -16.72 -8.40
N THR A 102 5.71 -15.89 -7.38
CA THR A 102 6.45 -16.22 -6.16
C THR A 102 5.58 -15.92 -4.95
N LYS A 103 5.71 -16.75 -3.92
CA LYS A 103 5.00 -16.56 -2.65
C LYS A 103 5.74 -15.51 -1.83
N ILE A 104 5.07 -14.44 -1.45
CA ILE A 104 5.68 -13.28 -0.78
C ILE A 104 5.27 -13.16 0.68
N ALA A 105 4.09 -13.68 1.04
CA ALA A 105 3.63 -13.68 2.41
C ALA A 105 2.63 -14.83 2.69
N ASN A 106 2.44 -15.14 3.97
CA ASN A 106 1.42 -16.07 4.46
C ASN A 106 0.74 -15.51 5.71
N CYS A 107 -0.55 -15.82 5.84
CA CYS A 107 -1.34 -15.65 7.03
C CYS A 107 -1.97 -16.99 7.37
N THR A 108 -1.67 -17.50 8.56
CA THR A 108 -2.23 -18.76 9.06
C THR A 108 -3.07 -18.49 10.30
N ILE A 109 -4.36 -18.81 10.22
CA ILE A 109 -5.35 -18.58 11.28
C ILE A 109 -5.83 -19.93 11.82
N THR A 110 -5.63 -20.16 13.11
CA THR A 110 -6.07 -21.38 13.82
C THR A 110 -7.31 -21.19 14.68
N ASP A 111 -7.76 -19.94 14.87
CA ASP A 111 -8.92 -19.61 15.70
C ASP A 111 -9.95 -18.79 14.91
N ALA A 112 -11.22 -18.88 15.30
CA ALA A 112 -12.26 -18.01 14.76
C ALA A 112 -12.01 -16.54 15.12
N TYR A 113 -12.53 -15.62 14.31
CA TYR A 113 -12.49 -14.16 14.53
C TYR A 113 -11.11 -13.49 14.52
N LYS A 114 -10.06 -14.22 14.12
CA LYS A 114 -8.73 -13.63 13.94
C LYS A 114 -8.61 -12.89 12.62
N VAL A 115 -7.73 -11.90 12.61
CA VAL A 115 -7.41 -11.07 11.46
C VAL A 115 -5.89 -10.99 11.29
N CYS A 116 -5.43 -11.19 10.06
CA CYS A 116 -4.12 -10.73 9.63
C CYS A 116 -4.31 -9.43 8.86
N ARG A 117 -3.49 -8.42 9.16
CA ARG A 117 -3.40 -7.20 8.36
C ARG A 117 -1.96 -6.74 8.27
N SER A 118 -1.51 -6.50 7.05
CA SER A 118 -0.19 -5.95 6.80
C SER A 118 -0.20 -5.01 5.61
N GLN A 119 0.63 -3.98 5.70
CA GLN A 119 1.00 -3.14 4.57
C GLN A 119 2.44 -3.42 4.15
N ALA A 120 2.71 -3.42 2.86
CA ALA A 120 4.05 -3.52 2.30
C ALA A 120 4.22 -2.65 1.05
N VAL A 121 5.47 -2.36 0.68
CA VAL A 121 5.81 -1.73 -0.59
C VAL A 121 6.55 -2.73 -1.45
N ALA A 122 6.05 -2.96 -2.67
CA ALA A 122 6.77 -3.64 -3.73
C ALA A 122 7.52 -2.62 -4.58
N VAL A 123 8.79 -2.88 -4.84
CA VAL A 123 9.63 -2.11 -5.75
C VAL A 123 10.32 -3.06 -6.72
N GLY A 124 10.14 -2.86 -8.01
CA GLY A 124 10.87 -3.54 -9.07
C GLY A 124 11.86 -2.60 -9.73
N THR A 125 13.15 -2.87 -9.63
CA THR A 125 14.19 -2.11 -10.32
C THR A 125 14.81 -2.95 -11.43
N ARG A 126 14.97 -2.34 -12.61
CA ARG A 126 15.78 -2.84 -13.71
C ARG A 126 17.04 -2.01 -13.80
N ASP A 127 18.17 -2.65 -14.11
CA ASP A 127 19.43 -1.94 -14.34
C ASP A 127 19.27 -0.86 -15.42
N GLY A 128 19.58 0.39 -15.06
CA GLY A 128 19.50 1.54 -15.95
C GLY A 128 18.08 2.07 -16.22
N ALA A 129 17.04 1.55 -15.60
CA ALA A 129 15.69 2.06 -15.78
C ALA A 129 15.46 3.37 -15.00
N THR A 130 14.82 4.35 -15.66
CA THR A 130 14.48 5.64 -15.07
C THR A 130 13.15 5.64 -14.31
N ASN A 131 12.34 4.58 -14.45
CA ASN A 131 11.06 4.44 -13.77
C ASN A 131 10.96 3.08 -13.07
N PRO A 132 11.27 2.98 -11.76
CA PRO A 132 11.12 1.75 -11.02
C PRO A 132 9.63 1.40 -10.91
N GLY A 133 9.31 0.12 -11.09
CA GLY A 133 7.99 -0.40 -10.78
C GLY A 133 7.75 -0.23 -9.28
N ARG A 134 6.61 0.30 -8.87
CA ARG A 134 6.28 0.45 -7.45
C ARG A 134 4.80 0.23 -7.22
N ALA A 135 4.46 -0.40 -6.10
CA ALA A 135 3.10 -0.46 -5.59
C ALA A 135 3.10 -0.59 -4.07
N THR A 136 2.06 -0.06 -3.44
CA THR A 136 1.76 -0.28 -2.02
C THR A 136 0.67 -1.34 -1.92
N ILE A 137 0.91 -2.35 -1.10
CA ILE A 137 0.02 -3.50 -0.86
C ILE A 137 -0.60 -3.32 0.52
N ASP A 138 -1.93 -3.23 0.62
CA ASP A 138 -2.67 -3.47 1.86
C ASP A 138 -3.34 -4.84 1.76
N TRP A 139 -2.87 -5.78 2.59
CA TRP A 139 -3.37 -7.15 2.60
C TRP A 139 -4.08 -7.43 3.92
N ARG A 140 -5.33 -7.87 3.82
CA ARG A 140 -6.17 -8.24 4.96
C ARG A 140 -6.79 -9.61 4.76
N VAL A 141 -6.74 -10.40 5.82
CA VAL A 141 -7.41 -11.71 5.92
C VAL A 141 -8.21 -11.72 7.21
N GLN A 142 -9.48 -12.08 7.14
CA GLN A 142 -10.35 -12.20 8.31
C GLN A 142 -11.04 -13.57 8.32
N GLN A 143 -10.89 -14.30 9.42
CA GLN A 143 -11.65 -15.51 9.66
C GLN A 143 -12.93 -15.18 10.44
N ASN A 144 -14.08 -15.61 9.94
CA ASN A 144 -15.33 -15.49 10.70
C ASN A 144 -15.58 -16.75 11.54
N ALA A 145 -15.80 -17.91 10.90
CA ALA A 145 -15.92 -19.19 11.58
C ALA A 145 -14.77 -20.12 11.17
N LEU A 146 -14.12 -20.81 12.10
CA LEU A 146 -13.02 -21.72 11.74
C LEU A 146 -13.54 -22.82 10.78
N GLY A 147 -12.75 -23.13 9.74
CA GLY A 147 -13.15 -24.08 8.70
C GLY A 147 -14.05 -23.51 7.60
N SER A 148 -14.43 -22.23 7.65
CA SER A 148 -15.04 -21.51 6.52
C SER A 148 -13.98 -20.78 5.68
N GLU A 149 -14.32 -20.48 4.43
CA GLU A 149 -13.55 -19.58 3.58
C GLU A 149 -13.29 -18.24 4.30
N PRO A 150 -12.02 -17.80 4.44
CA PRO A 150 -11.71 -16.50 5.01
C PRO A 150 -12.11 -15.37 4.05
N LEU A 151 -12.43 -14.21 4.61
CA LEU A 151 -12.54 -12.98 3.84
C LEU A 151 -11.15 -12.46 3.54
N VAL A 152 -10.81 -12.36 2.25
CA VAL A 152 -9.51 -11.88 1.78
C VAL A 152 -9.69 -10.58 1.03
N ASN A 153 -8.86 -9.60 1.32
CA ASN A 153 -8.81 -8.33 0.61
C ASN A 153 -7.35 -8.01 0.27
N VAL A 154 -7.08 -7.73 -0.99
CA VAL A 154 -5.76 -7.34 -1.51
C VAL A 154 -5.96 -6.03 -2.24
N GLU A 155 -5.65 -4.92 -1.57
CA GLU A 155 -5.75 -3.58 -2.15
C GLU A 155 -4.37 -3.11 -2.59
N ILE A 156 -4.28 -2.68 -3.84
CA ILE A 156 -3.04 -2.19 -4.44
C ILE A 156 -3.22 -0.71 -4.74
N THR A 157 -2.28 0.10 -4.26
CA THR A 157 -2.24 1.57 -4.41
C THR A 157 -0.88 2.02 -4.90
N ASP A 158 -0.79 3.30 -5.31
CA ASP A 158 0.46 3.93 -5.75
C ASP A 158 1.22 3.15 -6.83
N THR A 159 0.47 2.51 -7.74
CA THR A 159 1.03 1.74 -8.84
C THR A 159 1.78 2.64 -9.82
N ASN A 160 2.98 2.23 -10.19
CA ASN A 160 3.81 2.87 -11.19
C ASN A 160 4.63 1.84 -11.94
N GLY A 161 4.93 2.12 -13.20
CA GLY A 161 5.65 1.22 -14.09
C GLY A 161 4.82 -0.02 -14.40
N ASN A 162 5.40 -1.19 -14.19
CA ASN A 162 4.78 -2.46 -14.58
C ASN A 162 4.28 -3.29 -13.39
N VAL A 163 4.32 -2.76 -12.16
CA VAL A 163 3.69 -3.43 -11.02
C VAL A 163 2.26 -2.93 -10.92
N ASP A 164 1.30 -3.81 -11.19
CA ASP A 164 -0.13 -3.50 -11.16
C ASP A 164 -0.91 -4.43 -10.23
N ALA A 165 -2.22 -4.17 -10.08
CA ALA A 165 -3.06 -4.90 -9.15
C ALA A 165 -3.23 -6.39 -9.52
N ASN A 166 -3.18 -6.72 -10.81
CA ASN A 166 -3.33 -8.09 -11.32
C ASN A 166 -2.09 -8.95 -11.08
N ASP A 167 -0.95 -8.35 -10.72
CA ASP A 167 0.25 -9.09 -10.37
C ASP A 167 0.15 -9.72 -8.98
N PHE A 168 -0.84 -9.34 -8.18
CA PHE A 168 -1.03 -9.87 -6.84
C PHE A 168 -2.22 -10.82 -6.81
N VAL A 169 -2.02 -12.01 -6.24
CA VAL A 169 -3.07 -13.00 -6.06
C VAL A 169 -2.93 -13.61 -4.67
N ALA A 170 -3.97 -13.52 -3.86
CA ALA A 170 -4.07 -14.27 -2.62
C ALA A 170 -4.80 -15.59 -2.86
N VAL A 171 -4.26 -16.69 -2.33
CA VAL A 171 -4.83 -18.03 -2.44
C VAL A 171 -5.14 -18.54 -1.04
N SER A 172 -6.41 -18.80 -0.78
CA SER A 172 -6.87 -19.35 0.49
C SER A 172 -7.07 -20.86 0.40
N ASN A 173 -6.63 -21.53 1.46
CA ASN A 173 -6.73 -22.96 1.69
C ASN A 173 -7.32 -23.18 3.07
N VAL A 174 -8.47 -23.83 3.13
CA VAL A 174 -9.18 -24.10 4.37
C VAL A 174 -9.11 -25.58 4.69
N THR A 175 -8.62 -25.87 5.88
CA THR A 175 -8.71 -27.17 6.52
C THR A 175 -9.66 -27.04 7.71
N GLY A 176 -10.31 -28.12 8.13
CA GLY A 176 -11.28 -28.07 9.24
C GLY A 176 -10.75 -27.48 10.56
N SER A 177 -9.42 -27.39 10.72
CA SER A 177 -8.75 -26.84 11.89
C SER A 177 -7.95 -25.56 11.65
N GLN A 178 -7.87 -25.05 10.41
CA GLN A 178 -7.02 -23.90 10.07
C GLN A 178 -7.37 -23.33 8.69
N SER A 179 -7.30 -22.01 8.57
CA SER A 179 -7.29 -21.33 7.28
C SER A 179 -5.91 -20.73 7.02
N SER A 180 -5.34 -21.04 5.86
CA SER A 180 -4.07 -20.47 5.39
C SER A 180 -4.33 -19.65 4.15
N VAL A 181 -3.84 -18.41 4.11
CA VAL A 181 -3.90 -17.55 2.94
C VAL A 181 -2.49 -17.16 2.54
N ASP A 182 -2.14 -17.49 1.31
CA ASP A 182 -0.84 -17.21 0.71
C ASP A 182 -0.97 -16.05 -0.24
N LEU A 183 -0.11 -15.04 -0.12
CA LEU A 183 -0.03 -13.94 -1.07
C LEU A 183 1.08 -14.24 -2.08
N TYR A 184 0.72 -14.21 -3.36
CA TYR A 184 1.61 -14.38 -4.49
C TYR A 184 1.79 -13.08 -5.25
N PHE A 185 2.99 -12.91 -5.79
CA PHE A 185 3.36 -11.85 -6.71
C PHE A 185 3.80 -12.47 -8.05
N LYS A 186 3.27 -11.95 -9.14
CA LYS A 186 3.58 -12.36 -10.51
C LYS A 186 4.79 -11.58 -11.01
N ILE A 187 5.68 -12.29 -11.71
CA ILE A 187 6.82 -11.69 -12.38
C ILE A 187 6.36 -11.22 -13.76
N ASP A 188 6.18 -9.90 -13.90
CA ASP A 188 5.71 -9.26 -15.13
C ASP A 188 6.85 -8.94 -16.12
N ASP A 189 8.10 -8.80 -15.63
CA ASP A 189 9.24 -8.41 -16.45
C ASP A 189 10.51 -9.25 -16.18
N ASN A 190 11.41 -9.25 -17.15
CA ASN A 190 12.72 -9.91 -17.10
C ASN A 190 13.82 -8.95 -16.62
N TYR A 191 14.92 -9.50 -16.10
CA TYR A 191 16.09 -8.74 -15.64
C TYR A 191 15.72 -7.65 -14.62
N ARG A 192 14.90 -8.06 -13.65
CA ARG A 192 14.51 -7.24 -12.51
C ARG A 192 14.71 -7.98 -11.20
N GLN A 193 14.93 -7.19 -10.16
CA GLN A 193 14.78 -7.63 -8.78
C GLN A 193 13.58 -6.92 -8.19
N TYR A 194 12.65 -7.70 -7.65
CA TYR A 194 11.52 -7.18 -6.90
C TYR A 194 11.83 -7.33 -5.42
N ALA A 195 11.87 -6.19 -4.73
CA ALA A 195 11.97 -6.11 -3.29
C ALA A 195 10.61 -5.74 -2.71
N ILE A 196 10.15 -6.50 -1.73
CA ILE A 196 8.90 -6.25 -1.01
C ILE A 196 9.24 -6.08 0.46
N SER A 197 9.04 -4.86 0.95
CA SER A 197 9.36 -4.49 2.32
C SER A 197 8.06 -4.27 3.10
N PRO A 198 7.80 -5.06 4.16
CA PRO A 198 6.66 -4.78 5.04
C PRO A 198 6.86 -3.45 5.75
N LEU A 199 5.84 -2.59 5.71
CA LEU A 199 5.82 -1.30 6.40
C LEU A 199 5.27 -1.46 7.80
N VAL A 200 4.12 -2.13 7.92
CA VAL A 200 3.39 -2.26 9.17
C VAL A 200 2.67 -3.60 9.18
N ASN A 201 2.92 -4.39 10.22
CA ASN A 201 2.02 -5.45 10.67
C ASN A 201 1.02 -4.78 11.62
N VAL A 202 -0.18 -4.46 11.12
CA VAL A 202 -1.13 -3.60 11.83
C VAL A 202 -1.81 -4.40 12.92
N GLN A 203 -1.29 -4.29 14.13
CA GLN A 203 -2.02 -4.71 15.32
C GLN A 203 -3.12 -3.70 15.60
N TYR A 204 -4.38 -4.06 15.31
CA TYR A 204 -5.51 -3.30 15.84
C TYR A 204 -5.46 -3.39 17.37
N GLY A 205 -5.81 -2.30 18.06
CA GLY A 205 -5.62 -2.10 19.52
C GLY A 205 -6.25 -3.13 20.46
N ASP A 206 -6.84 -4.19 19.93
CA ASP A 206 -7.18 -5.41 20.65
C ASP A 206 -6.25 -6.56 20.20
N THR A 207 -5.25 -6.85 21.03
CA THR A 207 -4.28 -7.94 20.83
C THR A 207 -4.95 -9.31 20.67
N TRP A 208 -6.18 -9.48 21.16
CA TRP A 208 -6.87 -10.77 21.18
C TRP A 208 -7.34 -11.27 19.82
N ASN A 209 -7.46 -10.39 18.81
CA ASN A 209 -7.99 -10.76 17.50
C ASN A 209 -6.93 -10.70 16.37
N TYR A 210 -5.67 -10.40 16.72
CA TYR A 210 -4.61 -10.26 15.74
C TYR A 210 -3.84 -11.57 15.54
N GLN A 211 -3.56 -11.88 14.27
CA GLN A 211 -2.65 -12.92 13.84
C GLN A 211 -1.58 -12.28 12.96
N ALA A 212 -0.30 -12.58 13.24
CA ALA A 212 0.80 -11.96 12.50
C ALA A 212 0.84 -12.45 11.05
N THR A 213 1.02 -11.51 10.11
CA THR A 213 1.41 -11.84 8.75
C THR A 213 2.90 -12.17 8.71
N THR A 214 3.23 -13.30 8.11
CA THR A 214 4.61 -13.71 7.88
C THR A 214 5.02 -13.31 6.46
N TRP A 215 5.85 -12.28 6.36
CA TRP A 215 6.54 -11.94 5.11
C TRP A 215 7.71 -12.90 4.91
N LEU A 216 7.78 -13.50 3.72
CA LEU A 216 8.79 -14.51 3.43
C LEU A 216 10.07 -13.85 2.95
N SER A 217 11.18 -14.58 3.05
CA SER A 217 12.41 -14.26 2.32
C SER A 217 12.35 -14.85 0.90
N THR A 218 13.41 -14.64 0.11
CA THR A 218 13.55 -15.16 -1.27
C THR A 218 12.98 -16.58 -1.42
N GLN A 219 11.93 -16.71 -2.22
CA GLN A 219 11.30 -17.99 -2.58
C GLN A 219 11.63 -18.33 -4.04
N GLY A 220 11.44 -19.60 -4.41
CA GLY A 220 11.47 -20.02 -5.81
C GLY A 220 10.24 -19.55 -6.59
N PHE A 221 10.36 -19.54 -7.91
CA PHE A 221 9.25 -19.23 -8.81
C PHE A 221 8.41 -20.48 -9.13
N VAL A 222 7.10 -20.30 -9.27
CA VAL A 222 6.14 -21.33 -9.66
C VAL A 222 5.39 -20.91 -10.90
N ALA A 223 5.21 -21.84 -11.85
CA ALA A 223 4.57 -21.54 -13.14
C ALA A 223 3.09 -21.12 -13.03
N SER A 224 2.42 -21.54 -11.96
CA SER A 224 1.03 -21.18 -11.66
C SER A 224 0.82 -21.06 -10.16
N VAL A 225 -0.10 -20.20 -9.76
CA VAL A 225 -0.60 -20.17 -8.38
C VAL A 225 -1.27 -21.51 -8.04
N PRO A 226 -1.17 -22.01 -6.79
CA PRO A 226 -1.82 -23.26 -6.40
C PRO A 226 -3.35 -23.24 -6.56
N SER A 227 -3.95 -24.42 -6.58
CA SER A 227 -5.41 -24.58 -6.49
C SER A 227 -5.91 -24.09 -5.13
N GLY A 228 -6.98 -23.31 -5.13
CA GLY A 228 -7.62 -22.74 -3.94
C GLY A 228 -8.57 -21.62 -4.33
N THR A 229 -9.24 -21.02 -3.36
CA THR A 229 -10.04 -19.81 -3.60
C THR A 229 -9.08 -18.65 -3.84
N GLN A 230 -9.21 -17.97 -4.98
CA GLN A 230 -8.28 -16.90 -5.38
C GLN A 230 -8.95 -15.54 -5.23
N THR A 231 -8.22 -14.59 -4.65
CA THR A 231 -8.58 -13.18 -4.60
C THR A 231 -7.47 -12.40 -5.30
N THR A 232 -7.76 -11.89 -6.49
CA THR A 232 -6.84 -11.02 -7.23
C THR A 232 -6.77 -9.65 -6.56
N GLY A 233 -5.61 -9.01 -6.63
CA GLY A 233 -5.43 -7.63 -6.21
C GLY A 233 -6.36 -6.71 -6.98
N VAL A 234 -6.90 -5.72 -6.28
CA VAL A 234 -7.72 -4.67 -6.88
C VAL A 234 -6.98 -3.34 -6.79
N ASP A 235 -6.98 -2.58 -7.89
CA ASP A 235 -6.54 -1.19 -7.87
C ASP A 235 -7.55 -0.41 -7.02
N ALA A 236 -7.11 0.14 -5.88
CA ALA A 236 -7.99 0.88 -5.00
C ALA A 236 -8.41 2.24 -5.59
N ARG A 237 -7.85 2.63 -6.76
CA ARG A 237 -8.38 3.73 -7.57
C ARG A 237 -9.75 3.35 -8.11
N ILE A 238 -10.76 4.17 -7.82
CA ILE A 238 -12.12 3.99 -8.33
C ILE A 238 -12.13 4.22 -9.86
N VAL A 239 -11.99 3.15 -10.62
CA VAL A 239 -12.28 3.13 -12.07
C VAL A 239 -13.73 2.68 -12.23
N ALA A 240 -14.67 3.61 -12.08
CA ALA A 240 -16.08 3.29 -12.22
C ALA A 240 -16.47 3.27 -13.71
N ALA A 241 -16.83 2.09 -14.23
CA ALA A 241 -17.50 1.98 -15.53
C ALA A 241 -18.89 2.66 -15.52
N THR A 242 -19.48 2.83 -14.32
CA THR A 242 -20.73 3.58 -14.11
C THR A 242 -20.66 4.27 -12.76
N LEU A 243 -20.78 5.60 -12.74
CA LEU A 243 -20.83 6.40 -11.51
C LEU A 243 -22.29 6.77 -11.22
N THR A 244 -22.93 6.06 -10.29
CA THR A 244 -24.27 6.41 -9.80
C THR A 244 -24.13 7.21 -8.51
N THR A 245 -24.58 8.47 -8.51
CA THR A 245 -24.59 9.32 -7.32
C THR A 245 -26.01 9.52 -6.82
N LYS A 246 -26.23 9.39 -5.51
CA LYS A 246 -27.49 9.73 -4.87
C LYS A 246 -27.37 11.14 -4.27
N GLY A 247 -27.62 12.17 -5.10
CA GLY A 247 -27.54 13.57 -4.68
C GLY A 247 -26.82 14.45 -5.71
N THR A 248 -26.28 15.58 -5.26
CA THR A 248 -25.51 16.50 -6.10
C THR A 248 -24.07 16.02 -6.24
N ALA A 249 -23.61 15.78 -7.46
CA ALA A 249 -22.20 15.51 -7.76
C ALA A 249 -21.58 16.73 -8.47
N THR A 250 -20.40 17.15 -8.04
CA THR A 250 -19.63 18.22 -8.72
C THR A 250 -18.43 17.57 -9.39
N LEU A 251 -18.40 17.55 -10.73
CA LEU A 251 -17.22 17.12 -11.49
C LEU A 251 -16.39 18.35 -11.84
N GLN A 252 -15.18 18.44 -11.32
CA GLN A 252 -14.22 19.47 -11.67
C GLN A 252 -13.30 18.92 -12.77
N GLY A 253 -13.63 19.16 -14.05
CA GLY A 253 -12.85 18.69 -15.19
C GLY A 253 -13.65 18.54 -16.49
N ASN A 254 -13.00 18.03 -17.54
CA ASN A 254 -13.64 17.76 -18.84
C ASN A 254 -14.38 16.42 -18.82
N LEU A 255 -15.62 16.38 -19.32
CA LEU A 255 -16.32 15.14 -19.66
C LEU A 255 -16.04 14.81 -21.13
N THR A 256 -15.21 13.80 -21.39
CA THR A 256 -14.84 13.35 -22.75
C THR A 256 -15.54 12.04 -23.09
N GLY A 257 -16.23 11.97 -24.23
CA GLY A 257 -16.91 10.76 -24.71
C GLY A 257 -17.72 11.00 -25.99
N THR A 258 -18.13 9.93 -26.67
CA THR A 258 -18.93 10.00 -27.91
C THR A 258 -20.41 10.31 -27.68
N THR A 259 -20.94 10.08 -26.47
CA THR A 259 -22.31 10.40 -26.07
C THR A 259 -22.39 10.74 -24.58
N ALA A 260 -23.02 11.86 -24.24
CA ALA A 260 -23.42 12.19 -22.88
C ALA A 260 -24.94 12.43 -22.87
N SER A 261 -25.68 11.67 -22.04
CA SER A 261 -27.13 11.77 -21.93
C SER A 261 -27.50 12.25 -20.53
N PHE A 262 -28.28 13.32 -20.44
CA PHE A 262 -28.79 13.87 -19.19
C PHE A 262 -30.31 13.74 -19.18
N THR A 263 -30.87 12.99 -18.23
CA THR A 263 -32.32 12.78 -18.08
C THR A 263 -33.03 13.95 -17.38
N GLY A 264 -32.29 15.00 -17.03
CA GLY A 264 -32.79 16.20 -16.34
C GLY A 264 -32.19 17.49 -16.90
N LYS A 265 -32.45 18.61 -16.20
CA LYS A 265 -31.94 19.92 -16.58
C LYS A 265 -30.41 19.95 -16.48
N VAL A 266 -29.74 20.34 -17.57
CA VAL A 266 -28.31 20.69 -17.55
C VAL A 266 -28.20 22.18 -17.25
N ASN A 267 -27.69 22.54 -16.07
CA ASN A 267 -27.34 23.93 -15.76
C ASN A 267 -25.90 24.18 -16.22
N LEU A 268 -25.72 24.98 -17.26
CA LEU A 268 -24.41 25.38 -17.77
C LEU A 268 -24.08 26.77 -17.22
N GLY A 269 -23.17 26.84 -16.25
CA GLY A 269 -22.78 28.07 -15.54
C GLY A 269 -23.25 28.11 -14.08
N THR A 270 -22.54 28.87 -13.26
CA THR A 270 -22.88 29.08 -11.85
C THR A 270 -23.98 30.15 -11.73
N ALA A 271 -25.07 29.84 -11.03
CA ALA A 271 -26.14 30.80 -10.77
C ALA A 271 -25.58 32.09 -10.14
N GLY A 272 -25.88 33.24 -10.75
CA GLY A 272 -25.38 34.55 -10.29
C GLY A 272 -24.03 34.98 -10.88
N THR A 273 -23.48 34.27 -11.88
CA THR A 273 -22.27 34.69 -12.61
C THR A 273 -22.54 34.77 -14.11
N THR A 274 -21.79 35.62 -14.82
CA THR A 274 -21.75 35.67 -16.30
C THR A 274 -20.80 34.63 -16.91
N ALA A 275 -20.19 33.78 -16.09
CA ALA A 275 -19.19 32.79 -16.51
C ALA A 275 -19.86 31.44 -16.80
N GLY A 276 -20.41 31.30 -18.00
CA GLY A 276 -20.86 30.02 -18.55
C GLY A 276 -20.83 30.09 -20.08
N GLN A 277 -19.96 29.31 -20.72
CA GLN A 277 -19.92 29.19 -22.17
C GLN A 277 -20.37 27.78 -22.57
N LEU A 278 -21.35 27.69 -23.48
CA LEU A 278 -21.64 26.45 -24.21
C LEU A 278 -20.88 26.48 -25.54
N GLY A 279 -19.66 25.94 -25.54
CA GLY A 279 -18.86 25.80 -26.75
C GLY A 279 -19.26 24.55 -27.53
N LEU A 280 -19.80 24.71 -28.73
CA LEU A 280 -20.19 23.63 -29.64
C LEU A 280 -19.27 23.64 -30.86
N ALA A 281 -18.02 23.22 -30.68
CA ALA A 281 -17.07 23.15 -31.78
C ALA A 281 -17.22 21.79 -32.50
N SER A 282 -17.60 21.82 -33.78
CA SER A 282 -17.46 20.68 -34.67
C SER A 282 -16.26 20.89 -35.59
N THR A 283 -15.42 19.87 -35.76
CA THR A 283 -14.43 19.86 -36.84
C THR A 283 -15.15 19.42 -38.12
N GLY A 284 -15.36 20.33 -39.08
CA GLY A 284 -16.01 20.04 -40.38
C GLY A 284 -17.46 20.53 -40.48
N ALA A 285 -18.25 19.96 -41.40
CA ALA A 285 -19.67 20.30 -41.63
C ALA A 285 -20.61 19.74 -40.53
N GLY A 286 -20.21 19.82 -39.26
CA GLY A 286 -20.99 19.27 -38.16
C GLY A 286 -22.15 20.20 -37.80
N SER A 287 -23.38 19.69 -37.89
CA SER A 287 -24.58 20.37 -37.40
C SER A 287 -24.83 20.06 -35.93
N VAL A 288 -25.34 21.05 -35.19
CA VAL A 288 -25.94 20.85 -33.86
C VAL A 288 -27.44 20.75 -34.06
N THR A 289 -28.02 19.58 -33.79
CA THR A 289 -29.46 19.37 -33.90
C THR A 289 -30.10 19.34 -32.52
N LEU A 290 -30.97 20.31 -32.22
CA LEU A 290 -31.85 20.28 -31.06
C LEU A 290 -33.19 19.68 -31.48
N THR A 291 -33.42 18.40 -31.17
CA THR A 291 -34.72 17.75 -31.41
C THR A 291 -35.52 17.68 -30.11
N THR A 292 -36.84 17.81 -30.23
CA THR A 292 -37.77 17.50 -29.14
C THR A 292 -38.74 16.44 -29.64
N ALA A 293 -39.27 15.59 -28.76
CA ALA A 293 -40.40 14.73 -29.11
C ALA A 293 -41.58 15.59 -29.60
N ALA A 294 -42.50 15.05 -30.41
CA ALA A 294 -43.68 15.79 -30.87
C ALA A 294 -44.39 16.46 -29.67
N GLN A 295 -44.50 17.79 -29.69
CA GLN A 295 -45.12 18.57 -28.61
C GLN A 295 -46.43 19.17 -29.09
N THR A 296 -47.39 19.34 -28.17
CA THR A 296 -48.69 19.99 -28.42
C THR A 296 -48.67 21.51 -28.24
N ALA A 297 -47.52 22.10 -27.91
CA ALA A 297 -47.38 23.53 -27.62
C ALA A 297 -46.02 24.10 -28.08
N ASN A 298 -45.99 25.42 -28.30
CA ASN A 298 -44.79 26.15 -28.69
C ASN A 298 -43.66 25.98 -27.66
N ARG A 299 -42.41 26.03 -28.15
CA ARG A 299 -41.19 26.08 -27.34
C ARG A 299 -40.39 27.30 -27.74
N THR A 300 -39.83 27.99 -26.75
CA THR A 300 -39.11 29.25 -26.96
C THR A 300 -37.66 29.07 -26.57
N ILE A 301 -36.74 29.35 -27.50
CA ILE A 301 -35.35 29.65 -27.13
C ILE A 301 -35.35 31.13 -26.73
N THR A 302 -35.21 31.39 -25.44
CA THR A 302 -35.18 32.76 -24.92
C THR A 302 -33.72 33.19 -24.76
N ILE A 303 -33.33 34.26 -25.44
CA ILE A 303 -32.09 34.96 -25.19
C ILE A 303 -32.45 36.11 -24.25
N PRO A 304 -31.94 36.14 -23.01
CA PRO A 304 -32.30 37.18 -22.05
C PRO A 304 -31.80 38.53 -22.55
N ALA A 305 -32.68 39.54 -22.57
CA ALA A 305 -32.28 40.91 -22.86
C ALA A 305 -31.27 41.38 -21.81
N VAL A 306 -30.01 41.54 -22.21
CA VAL A 306 -29.05 42.35 -21.46
C VAL A 306 -29.16 43.81 -21.91
N THR A 307 -28.70 44.76 -21.11
CA THR A 307 -28.75 46.20 -21.44
C THR A 307 -27.73 46.59 -22.54
N GLY A 308 -27.65 45.83 -23.61
CA GLY A 308 -26.74 45.98 -24.75
C GLY A 308 -27.19 45.13 -25.95
N ASP A 309 -26.50 45.25 -27.08
CA ASP A 309 -26.84 44.53 -28.31
C ASP A 309 -26.59 43.01 -28.16
N ASP A 310 -27.65 42.21 -28.16
CA ASP A 310 -27.56 40.75 -28.30
C ASP A 310 -27.26 40.39 -29.76
N THR A 311 -26.07 39.85 -30.02
CA THR A 311 -25.69 39.44 -31.38
C THR A 311 -25.97 37.96 -31.60
N VAL A 312 -27.06 37.64 -32.31
CA VAL A 312 -27.30 36.30 -32.87
C VAL A 312 -26.77 36.26 -34.31
N CYS A 313 -25.53 35.84 -34.49
CA CYS A 313 -24.95 35.63 -35.81
C CYS A 313 -25.46 34.30 -36.42
N LEU A 314 -26.59 34.35 -37.12
CA LEU A 314 -26.95 33.31 -38.07
C LEU A 314 -26.08 33.54 -39.32
N GLN A 315 -24.89 32.95 -39.39
CA GLN A 315 -24.11 32.99 -40.63
C GLN A 315 -24.88 32.26 -41.73
N ASN A 316 -25.47 33.02 -42.63
CA ASN A 316 -25.99 32.52 -43.89
C ASN A 316 -24.79 32.38 -44.86
N LEU A 317 -24.10 31.23 -44.83
CA LEU A 317 -23.28 30.84 -45.98
C LEU A 317 -24.26 30.61 -47.15
N GLY A 318 -23.88 31.01 -48.36
CA GLY A 318 -24.72 31.13 -49.56
C GLY A 318 -25.41 29.85 -50.10
N ASN A 319 -25.56 28.82 -49.26
CA ASN A 319 -26.18 27.52 -49.53
C ASN A 319 -27.61 27.39 -48.98
N CYS A 320 -28.21 28.44 -48.42
CA CYS A 320 -29.67 28.51 -48.19
C CYS A 320 -30.45 29.08 -49.39
N ALA A 321 -29.78 29.40 -50.50
CA ALA A 321 -30.42 29.78 -51.75
C ALA A 321 -30.67 28.53 -52.63
N GLY A 322 -31.70 27.75 -52.27
CA GLY A 322 -32.20 26.68 -53.13
C GLY A 322 -32.61 25.43 -52.37
N GLY A 323 -33.92 25.30 -52.11
CA GLY A 323 -34.53 24.07 -51.62
C GLY A 323 -34.84 24.06 -50.11
N SER A 324 -36.01 24.58 -49.75
CA SER A 324 -36.76 24.26 -48.51
C SER A 324 -36.12 24.48 -47.12
N GLY A 325 -34.93 25.08 -47.00
CA GLY A 325 -34.32 25.45 -45.72
C GLY A 325 -34.80 26.80 -45.18
N GLY A 326 -36.10 27.01 -45.03
CA GLY A 326 -36.66 28.23 -44.47
C GLY A 326 -36.64 28.23 -42.95
N VAL A 327 -36.39 29.38 -42.33
CA VAL A 327 -37.08 29.72 -41.08
C VAL A 327 -38.57 29.65 -41.43
N GLY A 328 -39.22 28.54 -41.05
CA GLY A 328 -40.63 28.35 -41.34
C GLY A 328 -41.42 29.54 -40.82
N THR A 329 -42.18 30.19 -41.69
CA THR A 329 -42.96 31.41 -41.45
C THR A 329 -44.16 31.22 -40.49
N SER A 330 -44.03 30.37 -39.48
CA SER A 330 -45.07 30.09 -38.49
C SER A 330 -44.83 30.74 -37.12
N GLY A 331 -43.98 31.77 -37.04
CA GLY A 331 -43.80 32.55 -35.82
C GLY A 331 -43.80 34.04 -36.13
N THR A 332 -44.78 34.77 -35.60
CA THR A 332 -44.73 36.24 -35.53
C THR A 332 -43.56 36.65 -34.64
N VAL A 333 -42.53 37.27 -35.22
CA VAL A 333 -41.54 38.02 -34.44
C VAL A 333 -42.24 39.28 -33.95
N THR A 334 -42.70 39.26 -32.69
CA THR A 334 -43.20 40.46 -32.04
C THR A 334 -42.02 41.09 -31.34
N ALA A 335 -41.55 42.23 -31.85
CA ALA A 335 -40.63 43.07 -31.09
C ALA A 335 -41.38 43.55 -29.84
N GLY A 336 -40.88 43.16 -28.67
CA GLY A 336 -41.28 43.71 -27.38
C GLY A 336 -40.34 44.82 -26.98
#